data_AF-A0A564W531-F1
#
_entry.id   AF-A0A564W531-F1
#
_cell.length_a   1.000
_cell.length_b   1.000
_cell.length_c   1.000
_cell.angle_alpha   90.00
_cell.angle_beta   90.00
_cell.angle_gamma   90.00
#
_symmetry.space_group_name_H-M   'P 1'
#
loop_
_entity.id
_entity.type
_entity.pdbx_description
1 polymer ?
#
loop_
_entity_poly.entity_id
_entity_poly.type
_entity_poly.pdbx_seq_one_letter_code
_entity_poly.pdbx_strand_id
1 'polypeptide(L)'
;MSKPFITYTAQVEKLKNEKNLVITDDDFAVESLQNISYYALIGGYKHPFIDIHTRKYINEACFEDIVALYEFDEELRGIFFKYLCRVERKMRSSISYCYSAN
;
A
#
# COMPACT_ATOMS: atom_id res chain seq x y z
N MET A 1 -21.66 5.29 10.76
CA MET A 1 -22.25 4.69 9.55
C MET A 1 -21.19 3.85 8.87
N SER A 2 -21.44 2.56 8.63
CA SER A 2 -20.54 1.73 7.83
C SER A 2 -20.53 2.27 6.40
N LYS A 3 -19.34 2.36 5.78
CA LYS A 3 -19.27 2.69 4.35
C LYS A 3 -19.93 1.54 3.58
N PRO A 4 -20.81 1.84 2.60
CA PRO A 4 -21.45 0.79 1.80
C PRO A 4 -20.40 -0.02 1.06
N PHE A 5 -20.61 -1.34 1.00
CA PHE A 5 -19.83 -2.21 0.15
C PHE A 5 -20.06 -1.83 -1.31
N ILE A 6 -18.98 -1.71 -2.08
CA ILE A 6 -19.01 -1.47 -3.52
C ILE A 6 -18.04 -2.45 -4.19
N THR A 7 -18.43 -2.94 -5.38
CA THR A 7 -17.62 -3.89 -6.18
C THR A 7 -16.29 -3.24 -6.62
N TYR A 8 -15.31 -4.05 -7.02
CA TYR A 8 -14.03 -3.54 -7.53
C TYR A 8 -14.21 -2.61 -8.74
N THR A 9 -15.08 -2.99 -9.68
CA THR A 9 -15.45 -2.14 -10.82
C THR A 9 -16.04 -0.81 -10.37
N ALA A 10 -16.95 -0.80 -9.39
CA ALA A 10 -17.51 0.43 -8.84
C ALA A 10 -16.46 1.28 -8.08
N GLN A 11 -15.42 0.65 -7.52
CA GLN A 11 -14.30 1.37 -6.93
C GLN A 11 -13.45 2.06 -8.00
N VAL A 12 -13.16 1.39 -9.11
CA VAL A 12 -12.46 1.97 -10.27
C VAL A 12 -13.24 3.15 -10.85
N GLU A 13 -14.53 2.97 -11.12
CA GLU A 13 -15.41 4.04 -11.61
C GLU A 13 -15.45 5.24 -10.66
N LYS A 14 -15.46 5.00 -9.36
CA LYS A 14 -15.41 6.05 -8.35
C LYS A 14 -14.08 6.83 -8.39
N LEU A 15 -12.96 6.12 -8.51
CA LEU A 15 -11.64 6.75 -8.60
C LEU A 15 -11.53 7.60 -9.87
N LYS A 16 -12.01 7.08 -11.00
CA LYS A 16 -12.01 7.76 -12.30
C LYS A 16 -12.94 8.97 -12.31
N ASN A 17 -14.23 8.76 -12.03
CA ASN A 17 -15.27 9.76 -12.28
C ASN A 17 -15.50 10.72 -11.10
N GLU A 18 -15.41 10.26 -9.85
CA GLU A 18 -15.64 11.12 -8.68
C GLU A 18 -14.35 11.77 -8.17
N LYS A 19 -13.21 11.07 -8.31
CA LYS A 19 -11.92 11.55 -7.81
C LYS A 19 -11.02 12.15 -8.87
N ASN A 20 -11.35 11.98 -10.15
CA ASN A 20 -10.53 12.44 -11.28
C ASN A 20 -9.11 11.88 -11.20
N LEU A 21 -8.97 10.62 -10.79
CA LEU A 21 -7.72 9.88 -10.89
C LEU A 21 -7.61 9.31 -12.29
N VAL A 22 -6.45 9.47 -12.94
CA VAL A 22 -6.22 8.85 -14.25
C VAL A 22 -6.07 7.35 -14.05
N ILE A 23 -6.77 6.57 -14.85
CA ILE A 23 -6.67 5.11 -14.90
C ILE A 23 -6.53 4.76 -16.37
N THR A 24 -5.38 4.22 -16.75
CA THR A 24 -5.06 3.91 -18.15
C THR A 24 -5.49 2.50 -18.54
N ASP A 25 -5.54 1.60 -17.56
CA ASP A 25 -6.00 0.22 -17.69
C ASP A 25 -6.96 -0.13 -16.55
N ASP A 26 -8.26 -0.24 -16.89
CA ASP A 26 -9.31 -0.52 -15.91
C ASP A 26 -9.23 -1.97 -15.40
N ASP A 27 -8.76 -2.93 -16.22
CA ASP A 27 -8.62 -4.34 -15.82
C ASP A 27 -7.47 -4.49 -14.82
N PHE A 28 -6.33 -3.84 -15.09
CA PHE A 28 -5.21 -3.76 -14.16
C PHE A 28 -5.63 -3.11 -12.83
N ALA A 29 -6.43 -2.05 -12.87
CA ALA A 29 -6.91 -1.39 -11.67
C ALA A 29 -7.82 -2.30 -10.83
N VAL A 30 -8.71 -3.06 -11.49
CA VAL A 30 -9.55 -4.05 -10.80
C VAL A 30 -8.69 -5.14 -10.16
N GLU A 31 -7.73 -5.72 -10.89
CA GLU A 31 -6.84 -6.76 -10.38
C GLU A 31 -6.02 -6.26 -9.19
N SER A 32 -5.45 -5.06 -9.30
CA SER A 32 -4.69 -4.42 -8.21
C SER A 32 -5.54 -4.24 -6.94
N LEU A 33 -6.79 -3.77 -7.10
CA LEU A 33 -7.71 -3.60 -5.97
C LEU A 33 -8.17 -4.94 -5.37
N GLN A 34 -8.25 -6.02 -6.17
CA GLN A 34 -8.51 -7.37 -5.68
C GLN A 34 -7.35 -7.88 -4.81
N ASN A 35 -6.11 -7.70 -5.29
CA ASN A 35 -4.91 -8.24 -4.64
C ASN A 35 -4.49 -7.44 -3.40
N ILE A 36 -4.57 -6.11 -3.45
CA ILE A 36 -4.03 -5.23 -2.41
C ILE A 36 -5.13 -4.70 -1.47
N SER A 37 -6.39 -4.64 -1.93
CA SER A 37 -7.51 -3.90 -1.34
C SER A 37 -7.43 -2.38 -1.51
N TYR A 38 -8.59 -1.75 -1.70
CA TYR A 38 -8.74 -0.30 -1.79
C TYR A 38 -8.14 0.45 -0.59
N TYR A 39 -8.31 -0.07 0.62
CA TYR A 39 -7.86 0.61 1.84
C TYR A 39 -6.35 0.60 1.98
N ALA A 40 -5.69 -0.54 1.70
CA ALA A 40 -4.24 -0.59 1.78
C ALA A 40 -3.61 0.24 0.65
N LEU A 41 -4.14 0.14 -0.58
CA LEU A 41 -3.59 0.87 -1.73
C LEU A 41 -3.93 2.36 -1.70
N ILE A 42 -5.20 2.71 -1.95
CA ILE A 42 -5.62 4.12 -2.04
C ILE A 42 -5.56 4.79 -0.68
N GLY A 43 -6.01 4.11 0.38
CA GLY A 43 -5.95 4.68 1.73
C GLY A 43 -4.52 4.92 2.22
N GLY A 44 -3.60 4.00 1.92
CA GLY A 44 -2.21 4.06 2.37
C GLY A 44 -1.31 4.98 1.55
N TYR A 45 -1.47 4.98 0.22
CA TYR A 45 -0.42 5.50 -0.68
C TYR A 45 -0.85 6.71 -1.53
N LYS A 46 -2.10 7.17 -1.47
CA LYS A 46 -2.55 8.34 -2.26
C LYS A 46 -1.92 9.67 -1.84
N HIS A 47 -1.36 9.75 -0.64
CA HIS A 47 -0.98 11.02 -0.01
C HIS A 47 0.00 11.87 -0.82
N PRO A 48 1.06 11.32 -1.43
CA PRO A 48 1.98 12.07 -2.28
C PRO A 48 1.33 12.62 -3.56
N PHE A 49 0.20 12.05 -3.97
CA PHE A 49 -0.50 12.38 -5.21
C PHE A 49 -1.66 13.35 -5.02
N ILE A 50 -1.87 13.87 -3.80
CA ILE A 50 -3.00 14.72 -3.46
C ILE A 50 -2.53 16.09 -2.97
N ASP A 51 -3.18 17.13 -3.45
CA ASP A 51 -3.04 18.48 -2.91
C ASP A 51 -3.72 18.53 -1.52
N ILE A 52 -2.96 18.96 -0.51
CA ILE A 52 -3.39 18.92 0.89
C ILE A 52 -4.57 19.84 1.19
N HIS A 53 -4.74 20.92 0.43
CA HIS A 53 -5.77 21.93 0.65
C HIS A 53 -7.09 21.55 -0.03
N THR A 54 -7.02 21.08 -1.27
CA THR A 54 -8.17 20.73 -2.10
C THR A 54 -8.60 19.27 -1.96
N ARG A 55 -7.73 18.40 -1.45
CA ARG A 55 -7.91 16.94 -1.38
C ARG A 55 -8.15 16.29 -2.74
N LYS A 56 -7.72 16.93 -3.82
CA LYS A 56 -7.80 16.42 -5.20
C LYS A 56 -6.45 15.86 -5.64
N TYR A 57 -6.48 14.92 -6.57
CA TYR A 57 -5.27 14.43 -7.23
C TYR A 57 -4.61 15.56 -8.03
N ILE A 58 -3.28 15.63 -7.97
CA ILE A 58 -2.47 16.64 -8.67
C ILE A 58 -1.86 16.07 -9.95
N ASN A 59 -1.50 16.95 -10.89
CA ASN A 59 -0.66 16.63 -12.05
C ASN A 59 -1.13 15.42 -12.87
N GLU A 60 -2.44 15.21 -13.03
CA GLU A 60 -2.99 14.04 -13.74
C GLU A 60 -2.47 12.71 -13.17
N ALA A 61 -2.29 12.62 -11.83
CA ALA A 61 -1.80 11.42 -11.17
C ALA A 61 -2.53 10.17 -11.65
N CYS A 62 -1.75 9.13 -11.96
CA CYS A 62 -2.26 7.86 -12.44
C CYS A 62 -2.41 6.87 -11.28
N PHE A 63 -3.39 5.98 -11.37
CA PHE A 63 -3.56 4.88 -10.43
C PHE A 63 -2.33 3.97 -10.40
N GLU A 64 -1.73 3.76 -11.56
CA GLU A 64 -0.51 2.98 -11.78
C GLU A 64 0.68 3.57 -11.00
N ASP A 65 0.75 4.90 -10.84
CA ASP A 65 1.79 5.53 -10.01
C ASP A 65 1.62 5.18 -8.53
N ILE A 66 0.37 5.09 -8.06
CA ILE A 66 0.06 4.71 -6.68
C ILE A 66 0.41 3.23 -6.46
N VAL A 67 0.14 2.37 -7.45
CA VAL A 67 0.55 0.95 -7.41
C VAL A 67 2.05 0.82 -7.40
N ALA A 68 2.77 1.54 -8.26
CA ALA A 68 4.23 1.52 -8.29
C ALA A 68 4.84 1.95 -6.95
N LEU A 69 4.26 2.95 -6.27
CA LEU A 69 4.69 3.36 -4.94
C LEU A 69 4.43 2.27 -3.89
N TYR A 70 3.28 1.58 -3.96
CA TYR A 70 2.97 0.46 -3.09
C TYR A 70 3.98 -0.69 -3.27
N GLU A 71 4.24 -1.10 -4.51
CA GLU A 71 5.15 -2.19 -4.85
C GLU A 71 6.57 -1.88 -4.40
N PHE A 72 7.04 -0.65 -4.64
CA PHE A 72 8.33 -0.19 -4.15
C PHE A 72 8.46 -0.32 -2.61
N ASP A 73 7.44 0.11 -1.86
CA ASP A 73 7.46 -0.03 -0.39
C ASP A 73 7.36 -1.51 0.04
N GLU A 74 6.62 -2.34 -0.68
CA GLU A 74 6.52 -3.78 -0.43
C GLU A 74 7.88 -4.47 -0.57
N GLU A 75 8.59 -4.20 -1.67
CA GLU A 75 9.95 -4.70 -1.89
C GLU A 75 10.91 -4.23 -0.78
N LEU A 76 10.84 -2.95 -0.42
CA LEU A 76 11.65 -2.37 0.64
C LEU A 76 11.38 -3.06 1.99
N ARG A 77 10.10 -3.25 2.35
CA ARG A 77 9.69 -3.98 3.56
C ARG A 77 10.22 -5.41 3.56
N GLY A 78 10.22 -6.09 2.41
CA GLY A 78 10.81 -7.41 2.25
C GLY A 78 12.30 -7.45 2.60
N ILE A 79 13.06 -6.45 2.14
CA ILE A 79 14.48 -6.30 2.47
C ILE A 79 14.68 -6.08 3.97
N PHE A 80 13.93 -5.14 4.57
CA PHE A 80 14.03 -4.85 6.01
C PHE A 80 13.69 -6.08 6.86
N PHE A 81 12.61 -6.78 6.53
CA PHE A 81 12.16 -7.96 7.26
C PHE A 81 13.22 -9.05 7.30
N LYS A 82 13.88 -9.31 6.15
CA LYS A 82 15.00 -10.27 6.06
C LYS A 82 16.12 -9.96 7.07
N TYR A 83 16.50 -8.69 7.22
CA TYR A 83 17.55 -8.30 8.16
C TYR A 83 17.05 -8.26 9.61
N LEU A 84 15.80 -7.88 9.86
CA LEU A 84 15.19 -7.95 11.19
C LEU A 84 15.18 -9.38 11.73
N CYS A 85 14.81 -10.39 10.92
CA CYS A 85 14.90 -11.79 11.32
C CYS A 85 16.33 -12.23 11.71
N ARG A 86 17.36 -11.70 11.03
CA ARG A 86 18.77 -11.98 11.39
C ARG A 86 19.15 -11.37 12.73
N VAL A 87 18.69 -10.14 12.99
CA VAL A 87 18.92 -9.46 14.28
C VAL A 87 18.20 -10.19 15.40
N GLU A 88 16.93 -10.55 15.20
CA GLU A 88 16.10 -11.26 16.17
C GLU A 88 16.70 -12.63 16.55
N ARG A 89 17.19 -13.41 15.57
CA ARG A 89 17.92 -14.65 15.83
C ARG A 89 19.17 -14.47 16.68
N LYS A 90 19.96 -13.42 16.42
CA LYS A 90 21.16 -13.11 17.22
C LYS A 90 20.78 -12.73 18.65
N MET A 91 19.79 -11.85 18.82
CA MET A 91 19.30 -11.44 20.13
C MET A 91 18.81 -12.65 20.94
N ARG A 92 18.00 -13.52 20.33
CA ARG A 92 17.50 -14.75 20.96
C ARG A 92 18.63 -15.65 21.45
N SER A 93 19.65 -15.87 20.62
CA SER A 93 20.82 -16.66 21.00
C SER A 93 21.60 -16.04 22.17
N SER A 94 21.83 -14.73 22.14
CA SER A 94 22.55 -14.03 23.22
C SER A 94 21.78 -14.07 24.54
N ILE A 95 20.46 -13.85 24.50
CA ILE A 95 19.59 -13.95 25.68
C ILE A 95 19.64 -15.38 26.25
N SER A 96 19.44 -16.40 25.42
CA SER A 96 19.50 -17.80 25.88
C SER A 96 20.83 -18.13 26.56
N TYR A 97 21.96 -17.71 25.99
CA TYR A 97 23.27 -17.93 26.60
C TYR A 97 23.39 -17.25 27.98
N CYS A 98 23.00 -15.98 28.10
CA CYS A 98 23.07 -15.24 29.36
C CYS A 98 22.24 -15.87 30.48
N TYR A 99 21.08 -16.45 30.16
CA TYR A 99 20.19 -17.06 31.16
C TYR A 99 20.44 -18.55 31.40
N SER A 100 21.16 -19.25 30.51
CA SER A 100 21.54 -20.66 30.70
C SER A 100 22.95 -20.84 31.29
N ALA A 101 23.80 -19.81 31.23
CA ALA A 101 25.14 -19.81 31.82
C ALA A 101 25.17 -19.31 33.29
N ASN A 102 24.02 -18.98 33.87
CA ASN A 102 23.81 -18.75 35.30
C ASN A 102 22.97 -19.90 35.89
#